data_AF-A0A813KUK3-F1
#
_entry.id   AF-A0A813KUK3-F1
#
_cell.length_a   1.000
_cell.length_b   1.000
_cell.length_c   1.000
_cell.angle_alpha   90.00
_cell.angle_beta   90.00
_cell.angle_gamma   90.00
#
_symmetry.space_group_name_H-M   'P 1'
#
loop_
_entity.id
_entity.type
_entity.pdbx_description
1 polymer ?
#
loop_
_entity_poly.entity_id
_entity_poly.type
_entity_poly.pdbx_seq_one_letter_code
_entity_poly.pdbx_strand_id
1 'polypeptide(L)'
;MCIPCALILSCLVFKANCEEGYYCVKGSTTVWACTAAFWLRIVLHTLFLKYVVPRFRLEGESDGADSNTYKGCSERIAASWVTMNPIYVLRSQYFYKHSPACEYCLPGKEHRLETNEEIGLFFNDCAAAAEDYNAPHVDTDALNGHWENLHSYLDLIKVIVDVIVGGFVVICCYLFILICLTP
;
A
#
# COMPACT_ATOMS: atom_id res chain seq x y z
N MET A 1 -6.55 -1.58 10.06
CA MET A 1 -7.75 -0.70 10.02
C MET A 1 -9.07 -1.49 10.18
N CYS A 2 -9.15 -2.46 11.10
CA CYS A 2 -10.36 -3.30 11.23
C CYS A 2 -11.38 -2.74 12.24
N ILE A 3 -10.88 -2.29 13.40
CA ILE A 3 -11.68 -1.80 14.53
C ILE A 3 -12.54 -0.57 14.16
N PRO A 4 -12.00 0.52 13.58
CA PRO A 4 -12.81 1.69 13.23
C PRO A 4 -13.89 1.36 12.18
N CYS A 5 -13.58 0.52 11.19
CA CYS A 5 -14.56 0.11 10.17
C CYS A 5 -15.69 -0.76 10.75
N ALA A 6 -15.39 -1.63 11.70
CA ALA A 6 -16.40 -2.42 12.40
C ALA A 6 -17.32 -1.53 13.25
N LEU A 7 -16.77 -0.49 13.89
CA LEU A 7 -17.55 0.48 14.65
C LEU A 7 -18.49 1.28 13.74
N ILE A 8 -18.02 1.75 12.58
CA ILE A 8 -18.86 2.44 11.59
C ILE A 8 -20.03 1.55 11.16
N LEU A 9 -19.80 0.27 10.88
CA LEU A 9 -20.88 -0.66 10.52
C LEU A 9 -21.91 -0.82 11.65
N SER A 10 -21.45 -0.90 12.91
CA SER A 10 -22.34 -0.93 14.06
C SER A 10 -23.19 0.34 14.17
N CYS A 11 -22.62 1.51 13.92
CA CYS A 11 -23.36 2.77 13.90
C CYS A 11 -24.38 2.83 12.77
N LEU A 12 -24.06 2.27 11.60
CA LEU A 12 -25.00 2.16 10.47
C LEU A 12 -26.19 1.25 10.80
N VAL A 13 -25.95 0.10 11.43
CA VAL A 13 -27.01 -0.80 11.90
C VAL A 13 -27.91 -0.12 12.93
N PHE A 14 -27.32 0.63 13.85
CA PHE A 14 -28.08 1.41 14.82
C PHE A 14 -28.93 2.49 14.15
N LYS A 15 -28.36 3.21 13.18
CA LYS A 15 -29.03 4.31 12.47
C LYS A 15 -30.17 3.82 11.56
N ALA A 16 -29.98 2.70 10.86
CA ALA A 16 -30.97 2.15 9.95
C ALA A 16 -32.15 1.47 10.68
N ASN A 17 -32.06 1.28 11.99
CA ASN A 17 -33.13 0.65 12.77
C ASN A 17 -34.38 1.54 12.80
N CYS A 18 -35.50 1.01 12.32
CA CYS A 18 -36.79 1.71 12.18
C CYS A 18 -36.83 2.84 11.13
N GLU A 19 -35.93 2.81 10.13
CA GLU A 19 -36.07 3.61 8.91
C GLU A 19 -37.06 2.93 7.92
N GLU A 20 -37.82 3.70 7.14
CA GLU A 20 -38.83 3.15 6.23
C GLU A 20 -38.19 2.17 5.23
N GLY A 21 -38.69 0.94 5.17
CA GLY A 21 -38.13 -0.14 4.35
C GLY A 21 -37.11 -1.06 5.04
N TYR A 22 -36.76 -0.79 6.31
CA TYR A 22 -35.86 -1.63 7.11
C TYR A 22 -36.54 -2.29 8.31
N TYR A 23 -35.84 -3.21 8.97
CA TYR A 23 -36.34 -3.86 10.18
C TYR A 23 -36.37 -2.88 11.36
N CYS A 24 -37.40 -2.99 12.20
CA CYS A 24 -37.54 -2.20 13.42
C CYS A 24 -37.50 -3.12 14.63
N VAL A 25 -36.37 -3.13 15.31
CA VAL A 25 -36.10 -3.97 16.48
C VAL A 25 -35.99 -3.05 17.69
N LYS A 26 -36.69 -3.38 18.78
CA LYS A 26 -36.79 -2.55 19.99
C LYS A 26 -36.11 -3.23 21.18
N GLY A 27 -35.41 -2.43 21.99
CA GLY A 27 -34.86 -2.85 23.28
C GLY A 27 -33.44 -3.41 23.19
N SER A 28 -33.13 -4.40 24.03
CA SER A 28 -31.80 -5.00 24.15
C SER A 28 -31.35 -5.75 22.89
N THR A 29 -32.31 -6.17 22.05
CA THR A 29 -32.07 -6.85 20.78
C THR A 29 -31.33 -5.98 19.76
N THR A 30 -31.51 -4.66 19.78
CA THR A 30 -30.73 -3.72 18.94
C THR A 30 -29.26 -3.71 19.32
N VAL A 31 -28.96 -3.74 20.62
CA VAL A 31 -27.56 -3.78 21.11
C VAL A 31 -26.88 -5.06 20.65
N TRP A 32 -27.57 -6.20 20.77
CA TRP A 32 -27.06 -7.48 20.25
C TRP A 32 -26.84 -7.48 18.74
N ALA A 33 -27.73 -6.85 17.95
CA ALA A 33 -27.55 -6.72 16.51
C ALA A 33 -26.30 -5.87 16.16
N CYS A 34 -26.10 -4.75 16.84
CA CYS A 34 -24.91 -3.91 16.71
C CYS A 34 -23.62 -4.68 17.07
N THR A 35 -23.62 -5.40 18.19
CA THR A 35 -22.48 -6.24 18.62
C THR A 35 -22.21 -7.36 17.61
N ALA A 36 -23.25 -8.03 17.10
CA ALA A 36 -23.10 -9.06 16.08
C ALA A 36 -22.52 -8.51 14.78
N ALA A 37 -22.99 -7.33 14.32
CA ALA A 37 -22.46 -6.67 13.12
C ALA A 37 -20.97 -6.30 13.27
N PHE A 38 -20.56 -5.83 14.44
CA PHE A 38 -19.16 -5.54 14.76
C PHE A 38 -18.28 -6.79 14.63
N TRP A 39 -18.66 -7.89 15.30
CA TRP A 39 -17.89 -9.14 15.24
C TRP A 39 -17.90 -9.77 13.86
N LEU A 40 -19.04 -9.78 13.17
CA LEU A 40 -19.15 -10.26 11.79
C LEU A 40 -18.18 -9.54 10.87
N ARG A 41 -18.07 -8.20 11.00
CA ARG A 41 -17.13 -7.42 10.19
C ARG A 41 -15.67 -7.75 10.50
N ILE A 42 -15.32 -7.96 11.77
CA ILE A 42 -13.97 -8.37 12.17
C ILE A 42 -13.64 -9.74 11.58
N VAL A 43 -14.51 -10.73 11.77
CA VAL A 43 -14.31 -12.08 11.26
C VAL A 43 -14.21 -12.08 9.74
N LEU A 44 -15.13 -11.44 9.03
CA LEU A 44 -15.09 -11.34 7.57
C LEU A 44 -13.80 -10.68 7.08
N HIS A 45 -13.36 -9.59 7.73
CA HIS A 45 -12.12 -8.93 7.37
C HIS A 45 -10.90 -9.84 7.59
N THR A 46 -10.84 -10.54 8.73
CA THR A 46 -9.76 -11.52 9.00
C THR A 46 -9.78 -12.68 8.01
N LEU A 47 -10.96 -13.22 7.67
CA LEU A 47 -11.10 -14.28 6.67
C LEU A 47 -10.65 -13.79 5.28
N PHE A 48 -11.00 -12.56 4.91
CA PHE A 48 -10.57 -11.97 3.65
C PHE A 48 -9.04 -11.81 3.59
N LEU A 49 -8.43 -11.30 4.66
CA LEU A 49 -6.96 -11.20 4.76
C LEU A 49 -6.27 -12.57 4.75
N LYS A 50 -6.91 -13.62 5.32
CA LYS A 50 -6.32 -14.96 5.39
C LYS A 50 -6.49 -15.76 4.10
N TYR A 51 -7.61 -15.62 3.37
CA TYR A 51 -7.93 -16.47 2.22
C TYR A 51 -7.90 -15.76 0.88
N VAL A 52 -8.16 -14.45 0.85
CA VAL A 52 -8.22 -13.69 -0.40
C VAL A 52 -6.88 -13.02 -0.68
N VAL A 53 -6.26 -12.37 0.31
CA VAL A 53 -4.96 -11.69 0.11
C VAL A 53 -3.85 -12.63 -0.38
N PRO A 54 -3.71 -13.87 0.14
CA PRO A 54 -2.67 -14.77 -0.38
C PRO A 54 -2.88 -15.19 -1.83
N ARG A 55 -4.10 -15.11 -2.37
CA ARG A 55 -4.36 -15.38 -3.79
C ARG A 55 -3.88 -14.26 -4.71
N PHE A 56 -3.70 -13.05 -4.18
CA PHE A 56 -3.10 -11.93 -4.87
C PHE A 56 -1.62 -11.77 -4.55
N ARG A 57 -1.01 -12.77 -3.88
CA ARG A 57 0.44 -12.80 -3.72
C ARG A 57 1.02 -13.04 -5.11
N LEU A 58 1.60 -12.01 -5.70
CA LEU A 58 2.55 -12.19 -6.79
C LEU A 58 3.61 -13.17 -6.27
N GLU A 59 3.84 -14.27 -6.98
CA GLU A 59 4.99 -15.15 -6.78
C GLU A 59 6.27 -14.38 -7.17
N GLY A 60 6.52 -13.26 -6.50
CA GLY A 60 7.81 -12.61 -6.50
C GLY A 60 8.72 -13.43 -5.62
N GLU A 61 9.92 -13.68 -6.12
CA GLU A 61 11.04 -14.18 -5.34
C GLU A 61 11.04 -13.46 -3.98
N SER A 62 11.14 -14.21 -2.88
CA SER A 62 11.27 -13.57 -1.57
C SER A 62 12.41 -12.57 -1.68
N ASP A 63 12.19 -11.34 -1.27
CA ASP A 63 13.13 -10.22 -1.23
C ASP A 63 14.36 -10.45 -0.32
N GLY A 64 14.62 -11.72 0.01
CA GLY A 64 15.66 -12.16 0.91
C GLY A 64 15.45 -11.64 2.32
N ALA A 65 14.25 -11.18 2.70
CA ALA A 65 14.01 -10.61 4.03
C ALA A 65 14.41 -11.57 5.17
N ASP A 66 14.22 -12.89 4.97
CA ASP A 66 14.60 -13.91 5.94
C ASP A 66 16.11 -14.20 5.97
N SER A 67 16.84 -13.90 4.89
CA SER A 67 18.29 -14.13 4.79
C SER A 67 19.14 -12.89 5.03
N ASN A 68 18.56 -11.68 4.92
CA ASN A 68 19.29 -10.43 5.02
C ASN A 68 19.51 -10.07 6.50
N THR A 69 20.78 -9.82 6.86
CA THR A 69 21.09 -9.27 8.18
C THR A 69 20.67 -7.80 8.26
N TYR A 70 20.33 -7.33 9.46
CA TYR A 70 20.00 -5.91 9.67
C TYR A 70 21.12 -4.98 9.16
N LYS A 71 22.39 -5.39 9.37
CA LYS A 71 23.56 -4.67 8.87
C LYS A 71 23.49 -4.49 7.34
N GLY A 72 23.31 -5.57 6.58
CA GLY A 72 23.23 -5.49 5.12
C GLY A 72 22.03 -4.66 4.62
N CYS A 73 20.88 -4.72 5.30
CA CYS A 73 19.74 -3.86 4.98
C CYS A 73 20.01 -2.38 5.26
N SER A 74 20.65 -2.08 6.40
CA SER A 74 20.97 -0.72 6.81
C SER A 74 22.13 -0.11 6.02
N GLU A 75 22.98 -0.91 5.38
CA GLU A 75 23.98 -0.43 4.42
C GLU A 75 23.32 0.00 3.10
N ARG A 76 22.29 -0.73 2.67
CA ARG A 76 21.59 -0.47 1.39
C ARG A 76 20.55 0.65 1.49
N ILE A 77 19.91 0.80 2.65
CA ILE A 77 18.75 1.68 2.82
C ILE A 77 19.05 2.70 3.92
N ALA A 78 19.16 3.98 3.54
CA ALA A 78 19.36 5.10 4.46
C ALA A 78 18.25 5.23 5.51
N ALA A 79 17.01 4.98 5.08
CA ALA A 79 15.80 5.03 5.89
C ALA A 79 15.66 3.75 6.72
N SER A 80 16.43 3.68 7.81
CA SER A 80 16.32 2.64 8.83
C SER A 80 15.37 3.06 9.95
N TRP A 81 14.99 2.12 10.82
CA TRP A 81 14.15 2.43 11.98
C TRP A 81 14.79 3.48 12.90
N VAL A 82 16.13 3.47 13.04
CA VAL A 82 16.86 4.42 13.89
C VAL A 82 16.93 5.82 13.27
N THR A 83 17.11 5.95 11.95
CA THR A 83 17.23 7.26 11.28
C THR A 83 15.88 7.90 10.96
N MET A 84 14.82 7.11 10.78
CA MET A 84 13.46 7.62 10.53
C MET A 84 12.63 7.88 11.79
N ASN A 85 13.13 7.50 12.97
CA ASN A 85 12.44 7.75 14.22
C ASN A 85 12.94 9.06 14.86
N PRO A 86 12.18 10.17 14.80
CA PRO A 86 12.64 11.45 15.31
C PRO A 86 12.86 11.44 16.83
N ILE A 87 12.13 10.59 17.57
CA ILE A 87 12.32 10.44 19.02
C ILE A 87 13.66 9.78 19.31
N TYR A 88 14.04 8.78 18.51
CA TYR A 88 15.30 8.08 18.68
C TYR A 88 16.50 8.98 18.38
N VAL A 89 16.44 9.74 17.29
CA VAL A 89 17.42 10.77 16.91
C VAL A 89 17.67 11.75 18.06
N LEU A 90 16.59 12.34 18.62
CA LEU A 90 16.70 13.28 19.74
C LEU A 90 17.30 12.61 20.99
N ARG A 91 16.93 11.37 21.29
CA ARG A 91 17.52 10.63 22.41
C ARG A 91 19.00 10.33 22.18
N SER A 92 19.38 9.98 20.96
CA SER A 92 20.78 9.76 20.59
C SER A 92 21.62 11.01 20.85
N GLN A 93 21.09 12.19 20.51
CA GLN A 93 21.80 13.46 20.65
C GLN A 93 21.85 13.96 22.10
N TYR A 94 20.71 13.99 22.80
CA TYR A 94 20.61 14.67 24.10
C TYR A 94 20.75 13.74 25.31
N PHE A 95 20.34 12.47 25.18
CA PHE A 95 20.30 11.53 26.30
C PHE A 95 21.48 10.56 26.27
N TYR A 96 21.64 9.81 25.18
CA TYR A 96 22.70 8.82 25.04
C TYR A 96 24.05 9.45 24.68
N LYS A 97 24.04 10.64 24.05
CA LYS A 97 25.24 11.38 23.63
C LYS A 97 26.18 10.54 22.77
N HIS A 98 25.63 9.79 21.82
CA HIS A 98 26.45 8.99 20.91
C HIS A 98 27.36 9.88 20.06
N SER A 99 28.52 9.34 19.65
CA SER A 99 29.50 10.02 18.81
C SER A 99 29.90 9.11 17.65
N PRO A 100 29.46 9.38 16.41
CA PRO A 100 28.53 10.45 16.00
C PRO A 100 27.09 10.19 16.44
N ALA A 101 26.31 11.27 16.61
CA ALA A 101 24.90 11.16 16.97
C ALA A 101 24.07 10.70 15.77
N CYS A 102 23.03 9.91 16.01
CA CYS A 102 22.07 9.56 14.95
C CYS A 102 21.43 10.85 14.41
N GLU A 103 21.47 11.06 13.10
CA GLU A 103 20.77 12.13 12.42
C GLU A 103 19.47 11.64 11.78
N TYR A 104 18.50 12.55 11.62
CA TYR A 104 17.24 12.22 10.97
C TYR A 104 17.42 12.12 9.45
N CYS A 105 17.00 10.99 8.87
CA CYS A 105 17.06 10.80 7.42
C CYS A 105 16.04 11.71 6.72
N LEU A 106 16.55 12.72 6.01
CA LEU A 106 15.75 13.56 5.12
C LEU A 106 15.86 13.02 3.68
N PRO A 107 14.72 12.73 3.02
CA PRO A 107 14.73 12.31 1.62
C PRO A 107 15.51 13.31 0.73
N GLY A 108 16.44 12.82 -0.08
CA GLY A 108 17.35 13.60 -0.93
C GLY A 108 18.58 14.17 -0.22
N LYS A 109 18.75 13.94 1.08
CA LYS A 109 19.92 14.35 1.88
C LYS A 109 20.53 13.18 2.66
N GLU A 110 20.35 11.96 2.16
CA GLU A 110 20.80 10.72 2.78
C GLU A 110 22.32 10.67 2.94
N HIS A 111 23.07 11.30 2.02
CA HIS A 111 24.53 11.45 2.06
C HIS A 111 25.06 12.20 3.29
N ARG A 112 24.20 12.85 4.08
CA ARG A 112 24.59 13.54 5.33
C ARG A 112 24.63 12.60 6.54
N LEU A 113 24.07 11.40 6.43
CA LEU A 113 24.06 10.45 7.53
C LEU A 113 25.48 9.97 7.83
N GLU A 114 25.87 10.07 9.10
CA GLU A 114 27.14 9.54 9.57
C GLU A 114 26.98 8.09 10.03
N THR A 115 27.94 7.24 9.66
CA THR A 115 27.98 5.84 10.07
C THR A 115 28.36 5.72 11.55
N ASN A 116 27.64 4.90 12.30
CA ASN A 116 27.93 4.54 13.68
C ASN A 116 27.54 3.08 13.95
N GLU A 117 28.54 2.20 13.95
CA GLU A 117 28.31 0.76 14.12
C GLU A 117 27.75 0.40 15.51
N GLU A 118 28.03 1.20 16.55
CA GLU A 118 27.56 0.93 17.91
C GLU A 118 26.03 1.07 18.03
N ILE A 119 25.44 1.96 17.25
CA ILE A 119 23.99 2.21 17.19
C ILE A 119 23.31 1.36 16.10
N GLY A 120 24.10 0.77 15.21
CA GLY A 120 23.61 0.07 14.02
C GLY A 120 23.28 1.00 12.86
N LEU A 121 24.06 2.08 12.68
CA LEU A 121 24.03 2.97 11.54
C LEU A 121 25.14 2.60 10.56
N PHE A 122 24.78 1.97 9.44
CA PHE A 122 25.75 1.46 8.46
C PHE A 122 25.66 2.12 7.08
N PHE A 123 24.69 3.01 6.87
CA PHE A 123 24.48 3.67 5.58
C PHE A 123 25.58 4.71 5.33
N ASN A 124 26.20 4.66 4.16
CA ASN A 124 27.16 5.65 3.69
C ASN A 124 26.92 5.89 2.20
N ASP A 125 26.78 7.15 1.81
CA ASP A 125 26.59 7.54 0.42
C ASP A 125 27.41 8.79 0.12
N CYS A 126 27.84 8.92 -1.14
CA CYS A 126 28.56 10.10 -1.58
C CYS A 126 27.57 11.23 -1.84
N ALA A 127 27.96 12.46 -1.52
CA ALA A 127 27.19 13.62 -1.96
C ALA A 127 27.06 13.60 -3.49
N ALA A 128 25.83 13.78 -3.98
CA ALA A 128 25.58 13.88 -5.41
C ALA A 128 26.45 15.01 -6.01
N ALA A 129 26.95 14.78 -7.23
CA ALA A 129 27.64 15.83 -7.97
C ALA A 129 26.71 17.06 -8.10
N ALA A 130 27.29 18.26 -8.01
CA ALA A 130 26.52 19.47 -8.23
C ALA A 130 25.85 19.41 -9.61
N GLU A 131 24.56 19.73 -9.66
CA GLU A 131 23.82 19.74 -10.91
C GLU A 131 24.49 20.69 -11.91
N ASP A 132 24.78 20.19 -13.11
CA ASP A 132 25.21 21.04 -14.21
C ASP A 132 23.96 21.62 -14.88
N TYR A 133 23.61 22.85 -14.52
CA TYR A 133 22.49 23.59 -15.11
C TYR A 133 22.68 23.92 -16.60
N ASN A 134 23.88 23.72 -17.15
CA ASN A 134 24.14 23.90 -18.58
C ASN A 134 23.99 22.60 -19.38
N ALA A 135 23.88 21.46 -18.70
CA ALA A 135 23.59 20.20 -19.36
C ALA A 135 22.17 20.23 -19.95
N PRO A 136 21.93 19.62 -21.12
CA PRO A 136 20.58 19.48 -21.66
C PRO A 136 19.70 18.73 -20.64
N HIS A 137 18.66 19.40 -20.13
CA HIS A 137 17.76 18.87 -19.09
C HIS A 137 17.00 17.60 -19.48
N VAL A 138 16.98 17.25 -20.77
CA VAL A 138 16.25 16.10 -21.29
C VAL A 138 17.14 15.40 -22.30
N ASP A 139 17.48 14.14 -22.03
CA ASP A 139 17.93 13.23 -23.05
C ASP A 139 16.72 12.90 -23.95
N THR A 140 16.56 13.71 -24.99
CA THR A 140 15.45 13.59 -25.94
C THR A 140 15.45 12.24 -26.64
N ASP A 141 16.61 11.61 -26.77
CA ASP A 141 16.77 10.35 -27.48
C ASP A 141 16.27 9.18 -26.63
N ALA A 142 16.62 9.17 -25.33
CA ALA A 142 16.07 8.21 -24.37
C ALA A 142 14.54 8.35 -24.20
N LEU A 143 14.05 9.59 -24.18
CA LEU A 143 12.61 9.86 -24.07
C LEU A 143 11.86 9.33 -25.30
N ASN A 144 12.37 9.58 -26.51
CA ASN A 144 11.76 9.12 -27.76
C ASN A 144 11.67 7.59 -27.83
N GLY A 145 12.70 6.87 -27.39
CA GLY A 145 12.66 5.40 -27.32
C GLY A 145 11.63 4.86 -26.31
N HIS A 146 11.38 5.56 -25.21
CA HIS A 146 10.36 5.17 -24.24
C HIS A 146 8.93 5.38 -24.79
N TRP A 147 8.72 6.46 -25.56
CA TRP A 147 7.44 6.74 -26.23
C TRP A 147 7.07 5.67 -27.26
N GLU A 148 8.01 5.19 -28.06
CA GLU A 148 7.76 4.11 -29.02
C GLU A 148 7.34 2.81 -28.34
N ASN A 149 7.98 2.46 -27.22
CA ASN A 149 7.60 1.30 -26.42
C ASN A 149 6.21 1.46 -25.80
N LEU A 150 5.87 2.64 -25.27
CA LEU A 150 4.56 2.91 -24.69
C LEU A 150 3.43 2.82 -25.72
N HIS A 151 3.67 3.27 -26.96
CA HIS A 151 2.70 3.11 -28.05
C HIS A 151 2.43 1.63 -28.36
N SER A 152 3.47 0.79 -28.37
CA SER A 152 3.32 -0.67 -28.53
C SER A 152 2.46 -1.30 -27.43
N TYR A 153 2.66 -0.90 -26.16
CA TYR A 153 1.82 -1.36 -25.05
C TYR A 153 0.37 -0.86 -25.14
N LEU A 154 0.15 0.39 -25.54
CA LEU A 154 -1.19 0.96 -25.71
C LEU A 154 -1.96 0.25 -26.83
N ASP A 155 -1.30 -0.14 -27.91
CA ASP A 155 -1.92 -0.93 -28.97
C ASP A 155 -2.29 -2.34 -28.50
N LEU A 156 -1.45 -2.97 -27.67
CA LEU A 156 -1.78 -4.24 -27.01
C LEU A 156 -2.99 -4.10 -26.07
N ILE A 157 -3.04 -3.03 -25.27
CA ILE A 157 -4.15 -2.77 -24.34
C ILE A 157 -5.45 -2.53 -25.11
N LYS A 158 -5.43 -1.80 -26.24
CA LYS A 158 -6.61 -1.62 -27.09
C LYS A 158 -7.17 -2.96 -27.58
N VAL A 159 -6.29 -3.86 -28.05
CA VAL A 159 -6.71 -5.20 -28.48
C VAL A 159 -7.37 -5.99 -27.33
N ILE A 160 -6.80 -5.92 -26.12
CA ILE A 160 -7.37 -6.60 -24.95
C ILE A 160 -8.73 -5.99 -24.56
N VAL A 161 -8.84 -4.67 -24.56
CA VAL A 161 -10.10 -3.97 -24.24
C VAL A 161 -11.18 -4.29 -25.28
N ASP A 162 -10.84 -4.32 -26.57
CA ASP A 162 -11.78 -4.66 -27.63
C ASP A 162 -12.28 -6.12 -27.50
N VAL A 163 -11.41 -7.05 -27.09
CA VAL A 163 -11.80 -8.46 -26.81
C VAL A 163 -12.70 -8.56 -25.58
N ILE A 164 -12.39 -7.84 -24.49
CA ILE A 164 -13.17 -7.89 -23.25
C ILE A 164 -14.53 -7.22 -23.45
N VAL A 165 -14.57 -6.02 -24.03
CA VAL A 165 -15.83 -5.30 -24.29
C VAL A 165 -16.67 -6.06 -25.32
N GLY A 166 -16.05 -6.57 -26.39
CA GLY A 166 -16.72 -7.42 -27.37
C GLY A 166 -17.31 -8.68 -26.74
N GLY A 167 -16.57 -9.36 -25.86
CA GLY A 167 -17.05 -10.54 -25.13
C GLY A 167 -18.17 -10.24 -24.14
N PHE A 168 -18.09 -9.10 -23.44
CA PHE A 168 -19.10 -8.69 -22.45
C PHE A 168 -20.44 -8.33 -23.11
N VAL A 169 -20.41 -7.69 -24.27
CA VAL A 169 -21.63 -7.39 -25.06
C VAL A 169 -22.31 -8.69 -25.50
N VAL A 170 -21.55 -9.69 -25.94
CA VAL A 170 -22.12 -10.99 -26.34
C VAL A 170 -22.74 -11.70 -25.13
N ILE A 171 -22.08 -11.73 -23.97
CA ILE A 171 -22.59 -12.38 -22.76
C ILE A 171 -23.84 -11.65 -22.23
N CYS A 172 -23.84 -10.32 -22.19
CA CYS A 172 -25.02 -9.54 -21.80
C CYS A 172 -26.21 -9.78 -22.74
N CYS A 173 -25.99 -9.89 -24.05
CA CYS A 173 -27.05 -10.24 -24.99
C CYS A 173 -27.65 -11.63 -24.71
N TYR A 174 -26.82 -12.64 -24.43
CA TYR A 174 -27.31 -13.98 -24.08
C TYR A 174 -28.06 -14.02 -22.75
N LEU A 175 -27.58 -13.29 -21.73
CA LEU A 175 -28.23 -13.25 -20.43
C LEU A 175 -29.57 -12.51 -20.47
N PHE A 176 -29.67 -11.43 -21.28
CA PHE A 176 -30.91 -10.70 -21.48
C PHE A 176 -31.96 -11.56 -22.23
N ILE A 177 -31.53 -12.32 -23.24
CA ILE A 177 -32.39 -13.30 -23.92
C ILE A 177 -32.87 -14.38 -22.92
N LEU A 178 -32.01 -14.86 -22.04
CA LEU A 178 -32.37 -15.89 -21.05
C LEU A 178 -33.38 -15.39 -20.00
N ILE A 179 -33.21 -14.15 -19.52
CA ILE A 179 -34.10 -13.52 -18.53
C ILE A 179 -35.48 -13.22 -19.13
N CYS A 180 -35.55 -12.81 -20.41
CA CYS A 180 -36.82 -12.57 -21.08
C CYS A 180 -37.59 -13.86 -21.46
N LEU A 181 -36.97 -15.04 -21.39
CA LEU A 181 -37.59 -16.32 -21.76
C LEU A 181 -38.11 -17.14 -20.56
N THR A 182 -37.91 -16.68 -19.33
CA THR A 182 -38.54 -17.28 -18.14
C THR A 182 -39.84 -16.53 -17.79
N PRO A 183 -41.01 -17.18 -17.89
CA PRO A 183 -42.32 -16.57 -17.65
C PRO A 183 -42.60 -16.29 -16.17
#